data_AF-A0A0G1D9H6-F1
#
_entry.id   AF-A0A0G1D9H6-F1
#
_cell.length_a   1.000
_cell.length_b   1.000
_cell.length_c   1.000
_cell.angle_alpha   90.00
_cell.angle_beta   90.00
_cell.angle_gamma   90.00
#
_symmetry.space_group_name_H-M   'P 1'
#
loop_
_entity.id
_entity.type
_entity.pdbx_description
1 polymer ?
#
loop_
_entity_poly.entity_id
_entity_poly.type
_entity_poly.pdbx_seq_one_letter_code
_entity_poly.pdbx_strand_id
1 'polypeptide(L)'
;MPETGVSSIQPTAGGAIALVSQATPSHNTSTEGVALFVSAPHVPIHTIPERFLPSHHAGTPVVKKQSKGLLIGLIVIIWIVIIGVVLWIFVGKRFVAPQATSGVNQQISAQNQIEQSAPQQEEQSIVAPKTIEAAVRNGAGKIISRATLLVPENEQSVSFTLVGKSISDDAKDMKRKGIYGEYIIRPVAPVLTPLSLSIAIPAEDITQKDLRIATWNEEKEEWTILENSFFDAEKSQATVLLSAVSADSYGIVSEQAVISARVPESETPEQLAQPSAKPERSDDTDGDGLADLEEFLYGTDPTIADTDKDSYRDGAEVLNLFSPRKQGEARLAQDDKIAIYANPIHGYTLLYPGSWAAEPVDDQSQNEVIIATTTDEEYISVTVDQNLDNASLLDWYQAHNQSASLETMRVQSFQNLDLLWTADEKTVFTKAVGVAKIISFKYESGNKQKLNFLTTFEMIARGLRVEGAQKRNTQDIVSRDTDRIESVKKVQTALELYYNDNNSYPLGDASQGTVLSGDEVKPFSSYLPQFPQAPTPADGACGDKNRFQYRALDSSRKECTATGSCALYEFSFCLGVGIVSFTPGVHIATPDGIL
;
A
#
# COMPACT_ATOMS: atom_id res chain seq x y z
N MET A 1 -12.88 69.34 -38.32
CA MET A 1 -12.79 68.64 -39.62
C MET A 1 -12.90 67.14 -39.34
N PRO A 2 -13.78 66.43 -40.05
CA PRO A 2 -15.20 66.34 -39.66
C PRO A 2 -15.59 64.95 -39.10
N GLU A 3 -16.55 64.83 -38.17
CA GLU A 3 -18.01 64.54 -38.35
C GLU A 3 -18.28 63.21 -39.09
N THR A 4 -19.25 62.34 -38.78
CA THR A 4 -20.63 62.44 -38.22
C THR A 4 -20.97 61.15 -37.42
N GLY A 5 -22.11 60.86 -36.76
CA GLY A 5 -23.43 61.50 -36.61
C GLY A 5 -24.52 60.87 -37.52
N VAL A 6 -25.78 60.59 -37.13
CA VAL A 6 -26.54 60.56 -35.84
C VAL A 6 -27.74 59.57 -36.05
N SER A 7 -28.26 58.78 -35.09
CA SER A 7 -29.52 59.08 -34.34
C SER A 7 -30.20 57.85 -33.70
N SER A 8 -31.05 58.10 -32.68
CA SER A 8 -32.03 57.24 -32.01
C SER A 8 -33.22 56.80 -32.91
N ILE A 9 -34.09 55.85 -32.51
CA ILE A 9 -35.34 56.09 -31.72
C ILE A 9 -35.93 54.76 -31.15
N GLN A 10 -36.61 54.85 -30.00
CA GLN A 10 -37.54 53.88 -29.35
C GLN A 10 -38.86 54.64 -29.01
N PRO A 11 -39.99 54.08 -28.50
CA PRO A 11 -40.42 52.69 -28.25
C PRO A 11 -41.92 52.45 -28.65
N THR A 12 -42.66 51.62 -27.87
CA THR A 12 -44.14 51.32 -27.85
C THR A 12 -44.67 50.15 -28.70
N ALA A 13 -45.82 49.50 -28.40
CA ALA A 13 -46.45 49.02 -27.15
C ALA A 13 -47.77 48.23 -27.48
N GLY A 14 -48.18 47.27 -26.63
CA GLY A 14 -49.42 46.46 -26.80
C GLY A 14 -49.18 45.15 -27.60
N GLY A 15 -49.70 43.97 -27.24
CA GLY A 15 -50.91 43.61 -26.49
C GLY A 15 -51.95 43.00 -27.47
N ALA A 16 -52.68 41.91 -27.21
CA ALA A 16 -52.69 40.99 -26.07
C ALA A 16 -53.47 39.69 -26.41
N ILE A 17 -53.40 38.66 -25.55
CA ILE A 17 -54.44 37.64 -25.26
C ILE A 17 -54.76 36.54 -26.32
N ALA A 18 -54.28 35.33 -26.00
CA ALA A 18 -54.96 34.02 -25.91
C ALA A 18 -55.91 33.47 -27.00
N LEU A 19 -55.76 32.17 -27.34
CA LEU A 19 -56.56 31.11 -26.68
C LEU A 19 -56.06 29.68 -26.96
N VAL A 20 -56.51 28.75 -26.11
CA VAL A 20 -56.15 27.32 -26.05
C VAL A 20 -57.06 26.50 -26.97
N SER A 21 -56.52 25.44 -27.59
CA SER A 21 -57.29 24.20 -27.82
C SER A 21 -56.38 22.98 -27.94
N GLN A 22 -56.76 21.88 -27.28
CA GLN A 22 -56.10 20.56 -27.38
C GLN A 22 -56.79 19.72 -28.45
N ALA A 23 -56.05 18.81 -29.11
CA ALA A 23 -56.53 17.48 -29.52
C ALA A 23 -55.39 16.60 -30.09
N THR A 24 -55.18 15.43 -29.47
CA THR A 24 -54.63 14.22 -30.11
C THR A 24 -55.82 13.30 -30.52
N PRO A 25 -55.66 12.09 -31.10
CA PRO A 25 -54.48 11.39 -31.61
C PRO A 25 -54.64 10.79 -33.04
N SER A 26 -53.59 10.14 -33.60
CA SER A 26 -53.61 8.71 -34.01
C SER A 26 -52.51 8.28 -35.01
N HIS A 27 -52.06 7.03 -34.82
CA HIS A 27 -51.45 6.05 -35.75
C HIS A 27 -50.19 6.34 -36.62
N ASN A 28 -49.15 5.54 -36.31
CA ASN A 28 -48.26 4.77 -37.20
C ASN A 28 -48.02 5.21 -38.66
N THR A 29 -46.74 5.42 -38.99
CA THR A 29 -46.03 4.58 -39.98
C THR A 29 -44.54 4.48 -39.63
N SER A 30 -43.95 3.33 -39.95
CA SER A 30 -42.52 3.01 -39.78
C SER A 30 -41.64 3.63 -40.87
N THR A 31 -40.43 4.07 -40.49
CA THR A 31 -39.27 4.11 -41.38
C THR A 31 -38.02 3.72 -40.60
N GLU A 32 -37.22 2.83 -41.19
CA GLU A 32 -36.04 2.24 -40.56
C GLU A 32 -34.85 3.22 -40.56
N GLY A 33 -34.19 3.35 -39.40
CA GLY A 33 -32.89 4.01 -39.28
C GLY A 33 -31.83 2.98 -38.90
N VAL A 34 -30.95 2.63 -39.83
CA VAL A 34 -29.89 1.63 -39.61
C VAL A 34 -28.83 2.22 -38.68
N ALA A 35 -28.80 1.75 -37.43
CA ALA A 35 -27.70 2.01 -36.49
C ALA A 35 -26.76 0.79 -36.46
N LEU A 36 -25.48 1.01 -36.76
CA LEU A 36 -24.44 0.00 -36.67
C LEU A 36 -24.14 -0.29 -35.19
N PHE A 37 -24.61 -1.43 -34.69
CA PHE A 37 -24.18 -1.96 -33.39
C PHE A 37 -22.75 -2.50 -33.51
N VAL A 38 -21.79 -1.76 -32.94
CA VAL A 38 -20.50 -2.35 -32.58
C VAL A 38 -20.74 -3.21 -31.34
N SER A 39 -20.49 -4.52 -31.46
CA SER A 39 -20.60 -5.44 -30.33
C SER A 39 -19.54 -5.09 -29.28
N ALA A 40 -19.97 -4.75 -28.07
CA ALA A 40 -19.08 -4.77 -26.92
C ALA A 40 -18.54 -6.21 -26.71
N PRO A 41 -17.28 -6.38 -26.26
CA PRO A 41 -16.78 -7.69 -25.86
C PRO A 41 -17.56 -8.19 -24.64
N HIS A 42 -17.78 -9.51 -24.57
CA HIS A 42 -18.40 -10.13 -23.40
C HIS A 42 -17.50 -9.95 -22.17
N VAL A 43 -18.00 -9.22 -21.17
CA VAL A 43 -17.44 -9.27 -19.81
C VAL A 43 -17.66 -10.69 -19.27
N PRO A 44 -16.61 -11.43 -18.86
CA PRO A 44 -16.78 -12.73 -18.24
C PRO A 44 -17.44 -12.57 -16.87
N ILE A 45 -18.67 -13.06 -16.73
CA ILE A 45 -19.34 -13.15 -15.43
C ILE A 45 -18.63 -14.24 -14.63
N HIS A 46 -17.67 -13.85 -13.79
CA HIS A 46 -16.99 -14.76 -12.87
C HIS A 46 -17.95 -15.21 -11.78
N THR A 47 -18.52 -16.40 -11.97
CA THR A 47 -19.38 -17.06 -10.97
C THR A 47 -18.57 -17.41 -9.73
N ILE A 48 -19.12 -17.10 -8.55
CA ILE A 48 -18.52 -17.36 -7.24
C ILE A 48 -18.14 -18.85 -7.11
N PRO A 49 -16.87 -19.19 -6.84
CA PRO A 49 -16.47 -20.57 -6.52
C PRO A 49 -17.18 -21.05 -5.25
N GLU A 50 -17.73 -22.28 -5.25
CA GLU A 50 -18.61 -22.79 -4.18
C GLU A 50 -18.07 -22.61 -2.75
N ARG A 51 -16.74 -22.63 -2.56
CA ARG A 51 -16.06 -22.42 -1.27
C ARG A 51 -16.28 -21.02 -0.64
N PHE A 52 -16.75 -20.04 -1.42
CA PHE A 52 -17.00 -18.66 -0.97
C PHE A 52 -18.49 -18.32 -0.80
N LEU A 53 -19.41 -19.25 -1.09
CA LEU A 53 -20.83 -19.04 -0.80
C LEU A 53 -21.08 -19.19 0.71
N PRO A 54 -21.85 -18.29 1.36
CA PRO A 54 -22.20 -18.44 2.76
C PRO A 54 -23.02 -19.71 2.96
N SER A 55 -22.66 -20.52 3.97
CA SER A 55 -23.37 -21.76 4.28
C SER A 55 -24.80 -21.47 4.73
N HIS A 56 -25.77 -21.65 3.84
CA HIS A 56 -27.19 -21.49 4.16
C HIS A 56 -27.57 -22.36 5.37
N HIS A 57 -27.82 -21.72 6.52
CA HIS A 57 -28.44 -22.36 7.67
C HIS A 57 -29.93 -22.57 7.37
N ALA A 58 -30.23 -23.64 6.62
CA ALA A 58 -31.58 -24.16 6.52
C ALA A 58 -32.04 -24.60 7.91
N GLY A 59 -33.24 -24.16 8.31
CA GLY A 59 -33.79 -24.41 9.64
C GLY A 59 -33.91 -25.90 9.98
N THR A 60 -33.94 -26.21 11.28
CA THR A 60 -34.03 -27.58 11.80
C THR A 60 -35.34 -28.27 11.42
N PRO A 61 -35.27 -29.55 11.03
CA PRO A 61 -36.31 -30.48 11.48
C PRO A 61 -35.80 -31.87 11.88
N VAL A 62 -36.19 -32.26 13.10
CA VAL A 62 -36.60 -33.62 13.51
C VAL A 62 -35.65 -34.80 13.25
N VAL A 63 -35.08 -35.29 14.34
CA VAL A 63 -34.35 -36.57 14.44
C VAL A 63 -35.17 -37.75 13.90
N LYS A 64 -34.61 -38.48 12.91
CA LYS A 64 -35.01 -39.86 12.60
C LYS A 64 -33.85 -40.84 12.83
N LYS A 65 -34.16 -41.91 13.57
CA LYS A 65 -33.24 -42.93 14.06
C LYS A 65 -32.79 -43.86 12.92
N GLN A 66 -31.57 -43.66 12.41
CA GLN A 66 -31.00 -44.53 11.37
C GLN A 66 -30.37 -45.82 11.93
N SER A 67 -30.40 -46.89 11.13
CA SER A 67 -30.11 -48.27 11.55
C SER A 67 -28.61 -48.61 11.54
N LYS A 68 -28.17 -49.40 12.53
CA LYS A 68 -26.78 -49.84 12.73
C LYS A 68 -26.27 -50.90 11.72
N GLY A 69 -26.71 -50.82 10.46
CA GLY A 69 -26.36 -51.80 9.41
C GLY A 69 -25.15 -51.44 8.56
N LEU A 70 -24.94 -50.15 8.25
CA LEU A 70 -23.99 -49.72 7.22
C LEU A 70 -22.52 -49.71 7.68
N LEU A 71 -22.28 -49.45 8.98
CA LEU A 71 -20.93 -49.20 9.50
C LEU A 71 -20.02 -50.44 9.53
N ILE A 72 -20.60 -51.63 9.60
CA ILE A 72 -19.84 -52.90 9.73
C ILE A 72 -19.23 -53.31 8.39
N GLY A 73 -19.93 -53.10 7.27
CA GLY A 73 -19.41 -53.47 5.94
C GLY A 73 -18.16 -52.68 5.52
N LEU A 74 -18.10 -51.39 5.89
CA LEU A 74 -17.00 -50.50 5.53
C LEU A 74 -15.68 -50.89 6.25
N ILE A 75 -15.78 -51.36 7.49
CA ILE A 75 -14.62 -51.83 8.28
C ILE A 75 -14.00 -53.10 7.68
N VAL A 76 -14.82 -54.02 7.17
CA VAL A 76 -14.33 -55.28 6.55
C VAL A 76 -13.55 -55.00 5.26
N ILE A 77 -14.01 -54.05 4.43
CA ILE A 77 -13.32 -53.67 3.19
C ILE A 77 -11.93 -53.07 3.49
N ILE A 78 -11.84 -52.20 4.48
CA ILE A 78 -10.56 -51.59 4.90
C ILE A 78 -9.56 -52.67 5.36
N TRP A 79 -10.01 -53.66 6.13
CA TRP A 79 -9.15 -54.78 6.56
C TRP A 79 -8.61 -55.63 5.41
N ILE A 80 -9.41 -55.88 4.36
CA ILE A 80 -8.97 -56.65 3.19
C ILE A 80 -7.86 -55.91 2.43
N VAL A 81 -7.99 -54.58 2.27
CA VAL A 81 -6.96 -53.75 1.60
C VAL A 81 -5.64 -53.76 2.38
N ILE A 82 -5.70 -53.62 3.71
CA ILE A 82 -4.51 -53.63 4.58
C ILE A 82 -3.76 -54.98 4.47
N ILE A 83 -4.48 -56.10 4.50
CA ILE A 83 -3.89 -57.45 4.36
C ILE A 83 -3.22 -57.62 2.99
N GLY A 84 -3.81 -57.09 1.91
CA GLY A 84 -3.23 -57.13 0.57
C GLY A 84 -1.89 -56.38 0.47
N VAL A 85 -1.79 -55.19 1.07
CA VAL A 85 -0.55 -54.39 1.08
C VAL A 85 0.56 -55.07 1.88
N VAL A 86 0.23 -55.67 3.03
CA VAL A 86 1.21 -56.41 3.85
C VAL A 86 1.77 -57.63 3.11
N LEU A 87 0.94 -58.36 2.37
CA LEU A 87 1.39 -59.50 1.55
C LEU A 87 2.30 -59.07 0.38
N TRP A 88 2.03 -57.93 -0.26
CA TRP A 88 2.87 -57.41 -1.35
C TRP A 88 4.29 -57.06 -0.86
N ILE A 89 4.40 -56.39 0.29
CA ILE A 89 5.68 -56.02 0.91
C ILE A 89 6.50 -57.25 1.31
N PHE A 90 5.87 -58.36 1.70
CA PHE A 90 6.56 -59.58 2.15
C PHE A 90 7.15 -60.42 1.01
N VAL A 91 6.61 -60.32 -0.21
CA VAL A 91 7.10 -61.10 -1.38
C VAL A 91 8.17 -60.32 -2.17
N GLY A 92 8.19 -58.99 -2.11
CA GLY A 92 9.11 -58.14 -2.89
C GLY A 92 10.61 -58.17 -2.52
N LYS A 93 11.03 -58.91 -1.49
CA LYS A 93 12.43 -58.93 -0.99
C LYS A 93 13.16 -60.25 -1.16
N ARG A 94 13.32 -60.73 -2.39
CA ARG A 94 14.40 -61.65 -2.79
C ARG A 94 14.83 -61.43 -4.24
N PHE A 95 15.86 -60.60 -4.47
CA PHE A 95 16.97 -60.90 -5.38
C PHE A 95 18.15 -59.97 -5.05
N VAL A 96 19.38 -60.44 -5.29
CA VAL A 96 20.63 -59.88 -4.78
C VAL A 96 21.53 -59.46 -5.96
N ALA A 97 22.21 -58.31 -5.82
CA ALA A 97 23.20 -57.77 -6.76
C ALA A 97 24.59 -58.45 -6.55
N PRO A 98 25.73 -57.97 -7.11
CA PRO A 98 25.99 -57.01 -8.19
C PRO A 98 26.95 -57.63 -9.25
N GLN A 99 27.56 -56.80 -10.12
CA GLN A 99 29.02 -56.76 -10.42
C GLN A 99 29.30 -55.74 -11.53
N ALA A 100 30.54 -55.25 -11.62
CA ALA A 100 30.99 -54.26 -12.61
C ALA A 100 32.22 -54.76 -13.38
N THR A 101 32.37 -54.40 -14.66
CA THR A 101 33.67 -54.40 -15.38
C THR A 101 33.68 -53.48 -16.61
N SER A 102 34.88 -52.96 -16.91
CA SER A 102 35.23 -52.09 -18.04
C SER A 102 35.39 -52.84 -19.38
N GLY A 103 35.29 -52.16 -20.54
CA GLY A 103 35.48 -52.85 -21.83
C GLY A 103 35.51 -51.98 -23.11
N VAL A 104 36.68 -51.45 -23.41
CA VAL A 104 37.15 -50.72 -24.61
C VAL A 104 36.85 -51.37 -25.99
N ASN A 105 36.45 -50.51 -26.96
CA ASN A 105 36.66 -50.50 -28.43
C ASN A 105 36.00 -51.44 -29.47
N GLN A 106 35.78 -50.77 -30.62
CA GLN A 106 35.93 -51.20 -32.04
C GLN A 106 34.76 -51.82 -32.83
N GLN A 107 34.18 -50.95 -33.66
CA GLN A 107 33.96 -51.07 -35.12
C GLN A 107 33.74 -52.48 -35.73
N ILE A 108 32.68 -52.62 -36.54
CA ILE A 108 32.79 -52.66 -38.02
C ILE A 108 31.38 -52.57 -38.67
N SER A 109 31.34 -51.88 -39.82
CA SER A 109 30.25 -51.67 -40.82
C SER A 109 29.12 -52.73 -40.89
N ALA A 110 27.88 -52.39 -41.25
CA ALA A 110 27.57 -51.87 -42.60
C ALA A 110 26.22 -51.13 -42.76
N GLN A 111 26.28 -50.11 -43.63
CA GLN A 111 25.27 -49.59 -44.57
C GLN A 111 23.78 -49.89 -44.31
N ASN A 112 23.01 -48.82 -44.12
CA ASN A 112 22.05 -48.44 -45.16
C ASN A 112 21.92 -46.91 -45.23
N GLN A 113 22.17 -46.35 -46.41
CA GLN A 113 21.89 -44.95 -46.70
C GLN A 113 20.42 -44.82 -47.09
N ILE A 114 19.73 -43.83 -46.52
CA ILE A 114 18.69 -43.10 -47.24
C ILE A 114 19.15 -41.65 -47.31
N GLU A 115 18.90 -41.04 -48.45
CA GLU A 115 19.68 -39.96 -48.99
C GLU A 115 19.00 -38.60 -48.78
N GLN A 116 19.82 -37.60 -48.42
CA GLN A 116 19.63 -36.17 -48.64
C GLN A 116 18.25 -35.54 -48.37
N SER A 117 18.18 -34.75 -47.30
CA SER A 117 18.02 -33.29 -47.49
C SER A 117 18.42 -32.58 -46.19
N ALA A 118 19.54 -31.88 -46.22
CA ALA A 118 19.96 -31.05 -45.10
C ALA A 118 19.22 -29.71 -45.16
N PRO A 119 18.53 -29.27 -44.10
CA PRO A 119 18.44 -27.84 -43.83
C PRO A 119 19.87 -27.36 -43.63
N GLN A 120 20.27 -26.30 -44.33
CA GLN A 120 21.54 -25.64 -44.03
C GLN A 120 21.51 -25.24 -42.56
N GLN A 121 22.57 -25.55 -41.81
CA GLN A 121 22.84 -24.79 -40.61
C GLN A 121 23.13 -23.37 -41.07
N GLU A 122 22.13 -22.49 -40.98
CA GLU A 122 22.42 -21.09 -40.76
C GLU A 122 23.23 -21.03 -39.47
N GLU A 123 24.54 -20.86 -39.65
CA GLU A 123 25.44 -20.40 -38.62
C GLU A 123 24.96 -19.00 -38.24
N GLN A 124 23.95 -18.95 -37.36
CA GLN A 124 23.44 -17.72 -36.80
C GLN A 124 24.60 -17.06 -36.08
N SER A 125 25.20 -16.07 -36.77
CA SER A 125 26.19 -15.19 -36.20
C SER A 125 25.59 -14.61 -34.93
N ILE A 126 26.14 -14.99 -33.77
CA ILE A 126 25.76 -14.41 -32.49
C ILE A 126 26.31 -12.99 -32.51
N VAL A 127 25.51 -12.05 -33.01
CA VAL A 127 25.93 -10.66 -33.19
C VAL A 127 25.89 -9.98 -31.83
N ALA A 128 27.00 -10.12 -31.10
CA ALA A 128 27.16 -9.59 -29.74
C ALA A 128 26.63 -8.14 -29.60
N PRO A 129 26.07 -7.78 -28.42
CA PRO A 129 25.48 -6.47 -28.20
C PRO A 129 26.48 -5.35 -28.50
N LYS A 130 25.99 -4.31 -29.16
CA LYS A 130 26.84 -3.25 -29.70
C LYS A 130 27.04 -2.15 -28.67
N THR A 131 28.24 -2.09 -28.13
CA THR A 131 28.67 -1.06 -27.17
C THR A 131 29.21 0.17 -27.89
N ILE A 132 28.76 1.36 -27.48
CA ILE A 132 29.22 2.65 -28.00
C ILE A 132 29.69 3.50 -26.82
N GLU A 133 30.92 4.02 -26.88
CA GLU A 133 31.52 4.80 -25.79
C GLU A 133 31.81 6.25 -26.18
N ALA A 134 31.69 7.16 -25.22
CA ALA A 134 32.21 8.53 -25.31
C ALA A 134 32.80 8.97 -23.96
N ALA A 135 33.84 9.79 -24.00
CA ALA A 135 34.48 10.34 -22.80
C ALA A 135 34.39 11.87 -22.79
N VAL A 136 34.07 12.45 -21.64
CA VAL A 136 34.15 13.90 -21.43
C VAL A 136 35.51 14.24 -20.83
N ARG A 137 36.07 15.38 -21.26
CA ARG A 137 37.32 15.94 -20.73
C ARG A 137 37.12 17.36 -20.22
N ASN A 138 37.87 17.73 -19.19
CA ASN A 138 37.95 19.12 -18.71
C ASN A 138 38.91 19.98 -19.56
N GLY A 139 39.03 21.28 -19.26
CA GLY A 139 39.92 22.21 -19.97
C GLY A 139 41.41 21.83 -19.96
N ALA A 140 41.85 21.02 -18.97
CA ALA A 140 43.20 20.47 -18.89
C ALA A 140 43.38 19.13 -19.65
N GLY A 141 42.33 18.61 -20.28
CA GLY A 141 42.35 17.36 -21.05
C GLY A 141 42.22 16.07 -20.22
N LYS A 142 42.07 16.14 -18.89
CA LYS A 142 41.79 14.97 -18.02
C LYS A 142 40.40 14.43 -18.39
N ILE A 143 40.26 13.10 -18.49
CA ILE A 143 38.93 12.46 -18.58
C ILE A 143 38.28 12.56 -17.20
N ILE A 144 37.05 13.07 -17.16
CA ILE A 144 36.26 13.24 -15.93
C ILE A 144 35.04 12.30 -15.87
N SER A 145 34.67 11.69 -17.00
CA SER A 145 33.61 10.69 -17.09
C SER A 145 33.64 9.95 -18.42
N ARG A 146 33.06 8.74 -18.45
CA ARG A 146 32.86 7.95 -19.66
C ARG A 146 31.44 7.39 -19.70
N ALA A 147 30.69 7.72 -20.74
CA ALA A 147 29.42 7.09 -21.04
C ALA A 147 29.62 5.88 -21.95
N THR A 148 28.85 4.85 -21.67
CA THR A 148 28.77 3.59 -22.41
C THR A 148 27.28 3.34 -22.67
N LEU A 149 26.90 3.35 -23.95
CA LEU A 149 25.55 3.00 -24.42
C LEU A 149 25.58 1.56 -24.94
N LEU A 150 24.76 0.69 -24.36
CA LEU A 150 24.62 -0.71 -24.77
C LEU A 150 23.37 -0.85 -25.62
N VAL A 151 23.57 -1.11 -26.92
CA VAL A 151 22.48 -1.30 -27.89
C VAL A 151 22.17 -2.81 -28.01
N PRO A 152 20.93 -3.23 -27.78
CA PRO A 152 20.54 -4.64 -27.82
C PRO A 152 20.53 -5.18 -29.27
N GLU A 153 20.57 -6.52 -29.40
CA GLU A 153 20.80 -7.21 -30.68
C GLU A 153 19.71 -6.96 -31.73
N ASN A 154 18.48 -6.71 -31.29
CA ASN A 154 17.33 -6.40 -32.14
C ASN A 154 17.35 -4.99 -32.75
N GLU A 155 18.11 -4.06 -32.17
CA GLU A 155 18.13 -2.64 -32.60
C GLU A 155 19.40 -2.25 -33.40
N GLN A 156 20.27 -3.21 -33.74
CA GLN A 156 21.58 -2.94 -34.37
C GLN A 156 21.50 -2.32 -35.78
N SER A 157 20.33 -2.36 -36.43
CA SER A 157 20.04 -1.67 -37.69
C SER A 157 19.97 -0.14 -37.52
N VAL A 158 19.66 0.34 -36.31
CA VAL A 158 19.69 1.77 -35.97
C VAL A 158 21.12 2.16 -35.64
N SER A 159 21.65 3.17 -36.36
CA SER A 159 22.92 3.78 -35.98
C SER A 159 22.71 4.84 -34.91
N PHE A 160 23.61 4.85 -33.94
CA PHE A 160 23.61 5.77 -32.81
C PHE A 160 24.93 6.54 -32.79
N THR A 161 24.84 7.84 -32.54
CA THR A 161 26.00 8.67 -32.22
C THR A 161 25.92 9.08 -30.76
N LEU A 162 26.94 8.72 -29.97
CA LEU A 162 27.13 9.18 -28.60
C LEU A 162 28.30 10.17 -28.58
N VAL A 163 28.09 11.40 -28.10
CA VAL A 163 29.14 12.44 -28.03
C VAL A 163 29.20 13.01 -26.61
N GLY A 164 30.37 12.97 -26.00
CA GLY A 164 30.67 13.71 -24.77
C GLY A 164 31.18 15.12 -25.11
N LYS A 165 30.58 16.17 -24.52
CA LYS A 165 31.03 17.56 -24.67
C LYS A 165 31.88 18.00 -23.49
N SER A 166 32.97 18.72 -23.75
CA SER A 166 33.85 19.26 -22.72
C SER A 166 33.18 20.31 -21.83
N ILE A 167 33.45 20.22 -20.53
CA ILE A 167 33.02 21.22 -19.54
C ILE A 167 33.85 22.51 -19.71
N SER A 168 33.18 23.66 -19.66
CA SER A 168 33.85 24.97 -19.46
C SER A 168 33.90 25.25 -17.97
N ASP A 169 34.95 25.92 -17.50
CA ASP A 169 35.10 26.31 -16.09
C ASP A 169 34.12 27.43 -15.67
N ASP A 170 33.31 27.96 -16.61
CA ASP A 170 32.26 28.94 -16.33
C ASP A 170 31.08 28.29 -15.58
N ALA A 171 30.74 28.84 -14.41
CA ALA A 171 29.68 28.30 -13.54
C ALA A 171 28.30 28.18 -14.23
N LYS A 172 27.97 29.06 -15.20
CA LYS A 172 26.73 28.96 -15.98
C LYS A 172 26.74 27.75 -16.93
N ASP A 173 27.90 27.42 -17.49
CA ASP A 173 28.08 26.23 -18.33
C ASP A 173 28.03 24.95 -17.48
N MET A 174 28.58 24.97 -16.27
CA MET A 174 28.47 23.85 -15.32
C MET A 174 27.01 23.54 -14.96
N LYS A 175 26.16 24.56 -14.74
CA LYS A 175 24.71 24.35 -14.51
C LYS A 175 24.07 23.55 -15.66
N ARG A 176 24.40 23.89 -16.91
CA ARG A 176 23.86 23.22 -18.12
C ARG A 176 24.51 21.88 -18.45
N LYS A 177 25.78 21.66 -18.08
CA LYS A 177 26.54 20.45 -18.44
C LYS A 177 26.53 19.36 -17.36
N GLY A 178 25.99 19.64 -16.17
CA GLY A 178 25.99 18.71 -15.05
C GLY A 178 27.38 18.59 -14.41
N ILE A 179 27.44 17.90 -13.27
CA ILE A 179 28.64 17.84 -12.41
C ILE A 179 29.79 17.10 -13.11
N TYR A 180 29.46 16.04 -13.87
CA TYR A 180 30.44 15.21 -14.58
C TYR A 180 30.25 15.22 -16.10
N GLY A 181 29.59 16.26 -16.64
CA GLY A 181 29.61 16.55 -18.07
C GLY A 181 28.43 16.02 -18.88
N GLU A 182 28.35 16.53 -20.11
CA GLU A 182 27.19 16.43 -20.99
C GLU A 182 27.41 15.38 -22.09
N TYR A 183 26.42 14.52 -22.29
CA TYR A 183 26.36 13.49 -23.31
C TYR A 183 25.16 13.69 -24.24
N ILE A 184 25.39 13.59 -25.53
CA ILE A 184 24.37 13.66 -26.57
C ILE A 184 24.23 12.29 -27.20
N ILE A 185 23.01 11.74 -27.19
CA ILE A 185 22.64 10.50 -27.88
C ILE A 185 21.75 10.87 -29.07
N ARG A 186 22.18 10.51 -30.28
CA ARG A 186 21.40 10.72 -31.51
C ARG A 186 21.20 9.41 -32.27
N PRO A 187 20.01 8.81 -32.22
CA PRO A 187 19.65 7.70 -33.08
C PRO A 187 19.28 8.22 -34.48
N VAL A 188 19.55 7.43 -35.53
CA VAL A 188 19.22 7.79 -36.92
C VAL A 188 17.80 7.36 -37.32
N ALA A 189 17.13 6.57 -36.48
CA ALA A 189 15.72 6.19 -36.60
C ALA A 189 15.07 6.09 -35.20
N PRO A 190 13.73 6.13 -35.08
CA PRO A 190 13.06 5.93 -33.80
C PRO A 190 13.43 4.58 -33.18
N VAL A 191 13.67 4.59 -31.86
CA VAL A 191 14.07 3.41 -31.08
C VAL A 191 12.83 2.82 -30.42
N LEU A 192 12.61 1.52 -30.57
CA LEU A 192 11.46 0.81 -30.01
C LEU A 192 11.81 -0.07 -28.81
N THR A 193 13.10 -0.24 -28.51
CA THR A 193 13.61 -1.10 -27.44
C THR A 193 14.39 -0.30 -26.39
N PRO A 194 14.22 -0.55 -25.08
CA PRO A 194 14.96 0.19 -24.06
C PRO A 194 16.48 0.03 -24.18
N LEU A 195 17.22 1.14 -24.08
CA LEU A 195 18.68 1.17 -24.15
C LEU A 195 19.29 1.31 -22.76
N SER A 196 20.40 0.64 -22.47
CA SER A 196 21.13 0.86 -21.21
C SER A 196 22.21 1.91 -21.40
N LEU A 197 22.12 3.01 -20.63
CA LEU A 197 23.14 4.05 -20.55
C LEU A 197 23.82 3.97 -19.19
N SER A 198 25.13 3.71 -19.19
CA SER A 198 25.97 3.76 -17.99
C SER A 198 27.04 4.84 -18.12
N ILE A 199 27.24 5.65 -17.09
CA ILE A 199 28.25 6.71 -17.04
C ILE A 199 29.19 6.46 -15.86
N ALA A 200 30.43 6.07 -16.15
CA ALA A 200 31.48 5.85 -15.17
C ALA A 200 32.25 7.15 -14.87
N ILE A 201 32.62 7.34 -13.60
CA ILE A 201 33.35 8.49 -13.06
C ILE A 201 34.68 7.97 -12.48
N PRO A 202 35.82 8.68 -12.63
CA PRO A 202 37.03 8.35 -11.87
C PRO A 202 36.76 8.41 -10.37
N ALA A 203 37.08 7.34 -9.63
CA ALA A 203 36.71 7.22 -8.22
C ALA A 203 37.29 8.35 -7.34
N GLU A 204 38.45 8.89 -7.72
CA GLU A 204 39.09 10.02 -7.05
C GLU A 204 38.39 11.37 -7.25
N ASP A 205 37.52 11.51 -8.26
CA ASP A 205 36.79 12.74 -8.57
C ASP A 205 35.35 12.73 -7.97
N ILE A 206 34.93 11.65 -7.30
CA ILE A 206 33.60 11.54 -6.66
C ILE A 206 33.59 12.31 -5.34
N THR A 207 32.88 13.45 -5.31
CA THR A 207 32.73 14.29 -4.12
C THR A 207 31.39 14.09 -3.40
N GLN A 208 30.41 13.46 -4.07
CA GLN A 208 29.02 13.31 -3.64
C GLN A 208 28.52 11.89 -3.95
N LYS A 209 27.55 11.39 -3.18
CA LYS A 209 27.03 10.00 -3.30
C LYS A 209 25.61 9.92 -3.85
N ASP A 210 24.89 11.02 -3.87
CA ASP A 210 23.52 11.19 -4.37
C ASP A 210 23.50 11.47 -5.89
N LEU A 211 24.43 10.87 -6.62
CA LEU A 211 24.56 11.10 -8.06
C LEU A 211 23.47 10.36 -8.85
N ARG A 212 22.95 10.99 -9.89
CA ARG A 212 21.91 10.46 -10.79
C ARG A 212 22.16 10.91 -12.22
N ILE A 213 21.71 10.11 -13.19
CA ILE A 213 21.60 10.54 -14.59
C ILE A 213 20.30 11.32 -14.76
N ALA A 214 20.42 12.50 -15.37
CA ALA A 214 19.33 13.40 -15.67
C ALA A 214 19.35 13.81 -17.14
N THR A 215 18.25 14.40 -17.61
CA THR A 215 18.12 15.06 -18.91
C THR A 215 17.98 16.57 -18.74
N TRP A 216 18.53 17.35 -19.66
CA TRP A 216 18.44 18.82 -19.63
C TRP A 216 17.19 19.30 -20.36
N ASN A 217 16.43 20.20 -19.72
CA ASN A 217 15.32 20.92 -20.32
C ASN A 217 15.76 22.36 -20.67
N GLU A 218 15.88 22.64 -21.98
CA GLU A 218 16.29 23.96 -22.49
C GLU A 218 15.27 25.08 -22.24
N GLU A 219 13.97 24.76 -22.14
CA GLU A 219 12.93 25.77 -21.89
C GLU A 219 12.92 26.26 -20.44
N LYS A 220 13.33 25.40 -19.51
CA LYS A 220 13.35 25.66 -18.06
C LYS A 220 14.75 25.98 -17.50
N GLU A 221 15.80 25.85 -18.30
CA GLU A 221 17.21 25.85 -17.86
C GLU A 221 17.46 24.93 -16.63
N GLU A 222 16.89 23.73 -16.64
CA GLU A 222 16.86 22.80 -15.50
C GLU A 222 17.13 21.34 -15.89
N TRP A 223 17.65 20.57 -14.92
CA TRP A 223 17.82 19.12 -15.02
C TRP A 223 16.61 18.35 -14.47
N THR A 224 16.24 17.27 -15.16
CA THR A 224 15.21 16.32 -14.73
C THR A 224 15.84 14.94 -14.55
N ILE A 225 15.86 14.46 -13.31
CA ILE A 225 16.37 13.12 -12.97
C ILE A 225 15.48 12.06 -13.63
N LEU A 226 16.11 11.03 -14.21
CA LEU A 226 15.39 9.90 -14.80
C LEU A 226 15.00 8.91 -13.70
N GLU A 227 13.73 8.51 -13.68
CA GLU A 227 13.08 7.75 -12.57
C GLU A 227 13.75 6.41 -12.25
N ASN A 228 14.45 5.81 -13.22
CA ASN A 228 15.18 4.54 -13.08
C ASN A 228 16.70 4.71 -13.03
N SER A 229 17.21 5.91 -12.72
CA SER A 229 18.66 6.12 -12.58
C SER A 229 19.15 5.79 -11.17
N PHE A 230 20.23 5.01 -11.09
CA PHE A 230 20.93 4.71 -9.85
C PHE A 230 22.43 4.93 -9.98
N PHE A 231 23.13 5.09 -8.85
CA PHE A 231 24.59 5.19 -8.80
C PHE A 231 25.18 4.05 -7.97
N ASP A 232 25.99 3.23 -8.62
CA ASP A 232 26.77 2.17 -7.98
C ASP A 232 28.10 2.78 -7.50
N ALA A 233 28.20 3.00 -6.19
CA ALA A 233 29.38 3.60 -5.57
C ALA A 233 30.60 2.65 -5.56
N GLU A 234 30.41 1.33 -5.62
CA GLU A 234 31.52 0.36 -5.70
C GLU A 234 32.13 0.34 -7.10
N LYS A 235 31.29 0.45 -8.14
CA LYS A 235 31.71 0.54 -9.55
C LYS A 235 32.01 1.96 -10.02
N SER A 236 31.76 2.97 -9.18
CA SER A 236 31.89 4.40 -9.54
C SER A 236 31.09 4.77 -10.79
N GLN A 237 29.88 4.22 -10.92
CA GLN A 237 29.11 4.23 -12.17
C GLN A 237 27.63 4.53 -11.96
N ALA A 238 27.12 5.55 -12.64
CA ALA A 238 25.68 5.79 -12.77
C ALA A 238 25.12 4.91 -13.90
N THR A 239 23.92 4.36 -13.76
CA THR A 239 23.24 3.61 -14.84
C THR A 239 21.76 3.98 -14.88
N VAL A 240 21.17 3.95 -16.08
CA VAL A 240 19.74 4.14 -16.32
C VAL A 240 19.28 3.33 -17.55
N LEU A 241 18.04 2.84 -17.51
CA LEU A 241 17.36 2.25 -18.66
C LEU A 241 16.53 3.34 -19.38
N LEU A 242 16.82 3.59 -20.64
CA LEU A 242 16.16 4.59 -21.47
C LEU A 242 15.06 3.94 -22.31
N SER A 243 13.80 4.04 -21.88
CA SER A 243 12.63 3.52 -22.62
C SER A 243 12.41 4.25 -23.96
N ALA A 244 12.90 5.49 -24.08
CA ALA A 244 12.99 6.23 -25.33
C ALA A 244 14.15 7.25 -25.24
N VAL A 245 14.81 7.55 -26.37
CA VAL A 245 15.76 8.67 -26.46
C VAL A 245 14.96 9.95 -26.75
N SER A 246 14.41 10.56 -25.70
CA SER A 246 13.52 11.72 -25.79
C SER A 246 14.21 13.08 -25.62
N ALA A 247 15.41 13.10 -25.03
CA ALA A 247 16.21 14.31 -24.82
C ALA A 247 17.47 14.32 -25.70
N ASP A 248 17.88 15.53 -26.10
CA ASP A 248 19.12 15.78 -26.84
C ASP A 248 20.38 15.71 -25.93
N SER A 249 20.20 15.76 -24.61
CA SER A 249 21.28 15.99 -23.64
C SER A 249 21.04 15.26 -22.31
N TYR A 250 22.06 14.51 -21.87
CA TYR A 250 22.10 13.68 -20.67
C TYR A 250 23.34 14.05 -19.84
N GLY A 251 23.26 14.00 -18.52
CA GLY A 251 24.40 14.32 -17.65
C GLY A 251 24.23 13.75 -16.26
N ILE A 252 25.31 13.78 -15.48
CA ILE A 252 25.26 13.40 -14.06
C ILE A 252 25.02 14.65 -13.21
N VAL A 253 24.07 14.57 -12.30
CA VAL A 253 23.72 15.61 -11.33
C VAL A 253 23.65 15.03 -9.91
N SER A 254 23.78 15.89 -8.90
CA SER A 254 23.40 15.56 -7.52
C SER A 254 21.90 15.72 -7.38
N GLU A 255 21.25 14.70 -6.80
CA GLU A 255 19.84 14.69 -6.49
C GLU A 255 19.46 15.86 -5.55
N GLN A 256 20.28 16.09 -4.51
CA GLN A 256 20.10 17.21 -3.59
C GLN A 256 20.28 18.56 -4.27
N ALA A 257 21.22 18.69 -5.21
CA ALA A 257 21.45 19.92 -5.96
C ALA A 257 20.28 20.25 -6.90
N VAL A 258 19.66 19.26 -7.55
CA VAL A 258 18.47 19.45 -8.39
C VAL A 258 17.24 19.81 -7.56
N ILE A 259 17.07 19.18 -6.39
CA ILE A 259 15.98 19.51 -5.45
C ILE A 259 16.15 20.95 -4.95
N SER A 260 17.35 21.33 -4.53
CA SER A 260 17.68 22.68 -4.03
C SER A 260 17.49 23.76 -5.11
N ALA A 261 17.91 23.49 -6.36
CA ALA A 261 17.80 24.45 -7.47
C ALA A 261 16.36 24.72 -7.93
N ARG A 262 15.39 23.87 -7.57
CA ARG A 262 13.95 24.05 -7.88
C ARG A 262 13.21 24.93 -6.87
N VAL A 263 13.89 25.37 -5.80
CA VAL A 263 13.32 26.29 -4.80
C VAL A 263 13.65 27.74 -5.19
N PRO A 264 12.67 28.57 -5.56
CA PRO A 264 12.94 29.97 -5.91
C PRO A 264 13.33 30.80 -4.67
N GLU A 265 14.35 31.64 -4.82
CA GLU A 265 15.00 32.44 -3.75
C GLU A 265 14.15 33.64 -3.26
N SER A 266 12.82 33.51 -3.21
CA SER A 266 11.91 34.65 -2.94
C SER A 266 10.60 34.29 -2.23
N GLU A 267 10.56 33.23 -1.42
CA GLU A 267 9.46 33.03 -0.46
C GLU A 267 10.01 32.86 0.97
N THR A 268 9.31 33.45 1.94
CA THR A 268 9.82 33.59 3.31
C THR A 268 9.85 32.22 4.03
N PRO A 269 10.87 31.88 4.85
CA PRO A 269 11.06 30.52 5.39
C PRO A 269 9.98 29.96 6.34
N GLU A 270 8.83 30.62 6.49
CA GLU A 270 7.76 30.26 7.40
C GLU A 270 6.66 29.41 6.74
N GLN A 271 6.72 29.19 5.41
CA GLN A 271 5.75 28.37 4.65
C GLN A 271 6.35 27.09 4.03
N LEU A 272 7.62 26.76 4.30
CA LEU A 272 8.26 25.49 3.91
C LEU A 272 8.72 24.68 5.13
N ALA A 273 7.80 24.46 6.07
CA ALA A 273 7.98 23.56 7.21
C ALA A 273 6.65 22.92 7.65
N GLN A 274 6.06 22.09 6.78
CA GLN A 274 5.19 21.00 7.24
C GLN A 274 5.75 19.66 6.75
N PRO A 275 6.34 18.83 7.62
CA PRO A 275 6.50 17.42 7.31
C PRO A 275 5.11 16.77 7.29
N SER A 276 4.89 15.82 6.38
CA SER A 276 3.78 14.86 6.47
C SER A 276 2.38 15.49 6.60
N ALA A 277 2.01 16.41 5.71
CA ALA A 277 0.62 16.84 5.61
C ALA A 277 -0.25 15.65 5.16
N LYS A 278 -1.20 15.25 6.03
CA LYS A 278 -2.28 14.30 5.71
C LYS A 278 -2.99 14.78 4.42
N PRO A 279 -3.30 13.89 3.46
CA PRO A 279 -3.86 14.28 2.18
C PRO A 279 -5.17 15.04 2.35
N GLU A 280 -5.31 16.13 1.59
CA GLU A 280 -6.57 16.86 1.53
C GLU A 280 -7.62 15.98 0.86
N ARG A 281 -8.81 15.89 1.44
CA ARG A 281 -9.94 15.18 0.83
C ARG A 281 -10.61 16.09 -0.19
N SER A 282 -11.29 15.50 -1.17
CA SER A 282 -12.29 16.23 -1.96
C SER A 282 -13.43 16.75 -1.08
N ASP A 283 -14.25 17.61 -1.65
CA ASP A 283 -15.33 18.27 -0.92
C ASP A 283 -16.37 17.23 -0.45
N ASP A 284 -16.89 17.43 0.76
CA ASP A 284 -17.85 16.61 1.52
C ASP A 284 -18.90 17.60 2.01
N THR A 285 -20.03 17.65 1.32
CA THR A 285 -21.00 18.77 1.38
C THR A 285 -21.83 18.77 2.66
N ASP A 286 -22.07 17.63 3.29
CA ASP A 286 -22.84 17.52 4.54
C ASP A 286 -22.00 17.13 5.78
N GLY A 287 -20.74 16.75 5.60
CA GLY A 287 -19.77 16.48 6.68
C GLY A 287 -19.96 15.11 7.33
N ASP A 288 -20.38 14.10 6.56
CA ASP A 288 -20.58 12.74 7.06
C ASP A 288 -19.30 11.89 7.09
N GLY A 289 -18.33 12.19 6.21
CA GLY A 289 -17.07 11.47 6.03
C GLY A 289 -16.90 10.76 4.68
N LEU A 290 -17.90 10.79 3.81
CA LEU A 290 -17.90 10.35 2.41
C LEU A 290 -17.88 11.60 1.52
N ALA A 291 -16.96 11.70 0.56
CA ALA A 291 -16.93 12.89 -0.30
C ALA A 291 -18.00 12.80 -1.42
N ASP A 292 -18.46 13.95 -1.92
CA ASP A 292 -19.53 14.08 -2.93
C ASP A 292 -19.32 13.17 -4.18
N LEU A 293 -18.05 12.93 -4.54
CA LEU A 293 -17.66 12.10 -5.68
C LEU A 293 -17.70 10.59 -5.37
N GLU A 294 -17.48 10.22 -4.11
CA GLU A 294 -17.62 8.85 -3.60
C GLU A 294 -19.10 8.47 -3.50
N GLU A 295 -19.92 9.39 -3.02
CA GLU A 295 -21.36 9.23 -2.91
C GLU A 295 -22.06 8.88 -4.22
N PHE A 296 -21.60 9.45 -5.34
CA PHE A 296 -22.06 9.04 -6.66
C PHE A 296 -21.79 7.55 -6.97
N LEU A 297 -20.71 6.98 -6.43
CA LEU A 297 -20.38 5.55 -6.57
C LEU A 297 -21.35 4.69 -5.76
N TYR A 298 -21.61 5.06 -4.51
CA TYR A 298 -22.53 4.33 -3.62
C TYR A 298 -24.00 4.59 -3.94
N GLY A 299 -24.33 5.70 -4.59
CA GLY A 299 -25.68 6.13 -4.95
C GLY A 299 -26.42 6.90 -3.85
N THR A 300 -25.69 7.58 -2.96
CA THR A 300 -26.20 8.42 -1.86
C THR A 300 -26.46 9.86 -2.29
N ASP A 301 -27.01 10.70 -1.41
CA ASP A 301 -27.32 12.12 -1.68
C ASP A 301 -26.36 13.04 -0.90
N PRO A 302 -25.48 13.81 -1.57
CA PRO A 302 -24.42 14.61 -0.93
C PRO A 302 -24.92 15.83 -0.13
N THR A 303 -26.23 15.90 0.11
CA THR A 303 -26.84 16.90 1.00
C THR A 303 -27.52 16.26 2.21
N ILE A 304 -27.38 14.94 2.39
CA ILE A 304 -28.07 14.13 3.39
C ILE A 304 -27.12 13.06 3.98
N ALA A 305 -26.48 13.42 5.10
CA ALA A 305 -25.52 12.60 5.86
C ALA A 305 -26.04 11.26 6.45
N ASP A 306 -27.21 10.80 6.02
CA ASP A 306 -27.93 9.56 6.37
C ASP A 306 -29.00 9.38 5.27
N THR A 307 -28.59 8.82 4.12
CA THR A 307 -29.43 8.76 2.92
C THR A 307 -30.69 7.91 3.15
N ASP A 308 -30.54 6.77 3.84
CA ASP A 308 -31.62 5.79 4.01
C ASP A 308 -32.47 5.98 5.27
N LYS A 309 -31.98 6.78 6.23
CA LYS A 309 -32.67 7.25 7.44
C LYS A 309 -32.81 6.20 8.53
N ASP A 310 -31.78 5.37 8.69
CA ASP A 310 -31.70 4.39 9.78
C ASP A 310 -30.94 4.89 11.03
N SER A 311 -30.39 6.12 10.99
CA SER A 311 -29.58 6.80 12.02
C SER A 311 -28.08 6.50 12.01
N TYR A 312 -27.56 5.76 11.03
CA TYR A 312 -26.13 5.73 10.71
C TYR A 312 -25.81 6.78 9.63
N ARG A 313 -24.52 7.03 9.42
CA ARG A 313 -24.03 7.97 8.39
C ARG A 313 -23.43 7.19 7.25
N ASP A 314 -23.71 7.58 6.02
CA ASP A 314 -23.31 6.89 4.80
C ASP A 314 -21.80 6.55 4.76
N GLY A 315 -20.94 7.53 5.05
CA GLY A 315 -19.49 7.36 5.16
C GLY A 315 -19.06 6.46 6.31
N ALA A 316 -19.77 6.48 7.44
CA ALA A 316 -19.52 5.56 8.56
C ALA A 316 -19.95 4.12 8.21
N GLU A 317 -21.02 3.93 7.46
CA GLU A 317 -21.48 2.62 6.99
C GLU A 317 -20.53 2.02 5.96
N VAL A 318 -20.13 2.80 4.95
CA VAL A 318 -19.14 2.41 3.93
C VAL A 318 -17.84 1.93 4.60
N LEU A 319 -17.31 2.69 5.56
CA LEU A 319 -16.13 2.31 6.34
C LEU A 319 -16.31 1.06 7.22
N ASN A 320 -17.54 0.68 7.57
CA ASN A 320 -17.85 -0.50 8.37
C ASN A 320 -18.45 -1.66 7.55
N LEU A 321 -18.48 -1.52 6.22
CA LEU A 321 -18.99 -2.50 5.25
C LEU A 321 -20.51 -2.77 5.38
N PHE A 322 -21.28 -1.72 5.69
CA PHE A 322 -22.73 -1.64 5.59
C PHE A 322 -23.14 -0.85 4.32
N SER A 323 -24.41 -0.96 3.92
CA SER A 323 -24.94 -0.42 2.66
C SER A 323 -25.74 0.86 2.95
N PRO A 324 -25.25 2.07 2.57
CA PRO A 324 -25.83 3.37 2.95
C PRO A 324 -27.12 3.73 2.20
N ARG A 325 -27.84 2.72 1.72
CA ARG A 325 -29.07 2.84 0.91
C ARG A 325 -30.11 1.80 1.33
N LYS A 326 -29.86 1.04 2.40
CA LYS A 326 -30.60 -0.16 2.80
C LYS A 326 -30.68 -0.30 4.33
N GLN A 327 -31.59 0.46 4.92
CA GLN A 327 -31.87 0.52 6.37
C GLN A 327 -31.51 -0.74 7.18
N GLY A 328 -30.68 -0.55 8.20
CA GLY A 328 -30.30 -1.54 9.20
C GLY A 328 -29.03 -2.30 8.83
N GLU A 329 -28.96 -3.59 9.21
CA GLU A 329 -27.71 -4.37 9.12
C GLU A 329 -27.35 -4.85 7.70
N ALA A 330 -27.81 -4.18 6.64
CA ALA A 330 -27.53 -4.55 5.26
C ALA A 330 -26.04 -4.44 4.95
N ARG A 331 -25.45 -5.46 4.32
CA ARG A 331 -24.01 -5.49 4.06
C ARG A 331 -23.66 -4.85 2.72
N LEU A 332 -22.56 -4.11 2.68
CA LEU A 332 -22.03 -3.48 1.47
C LEU A 332 -21.79 -4.51 0.34
N ALA A 333 -21.36 -5.73 0.69
CA ALA A 333 -21.20 -6.86 -0.24
C ALA A 333 -22.52 -7.41 -0.83
N GLN A 334 -23.68 -6.88 -0.43
CA GLN A 334 -25.02 -7.19 -0.94
C GLN A 334 -25.63 -5.97 -1.67
N ASP A 335 -24.85 -4.91 -1.88
CA ASP A 335 -25.24 -3.73 -2.64
C ASP A 335 -25.01 -3.94 -4.15
N ASP A 336 -25.94 -3.49 -4.99
CA ASP A 336 -25.85 -3.61 -6.44
C ASP A 336 -24.79 -2.66 -7.06
N LYS A 337 -24.29 -1.70 -6.27
CA LYS A 337 -23.18 -0.80 -6.62
C LYS A 337 -21.81 -1.39 -6.33
N ILE A 338 -21.71 -2.57 -5.72
CA ILE A 338 -20.44 -3.13 -5.23
C ILE A 338 -20.11 -4.43 -5.96
N ALA A 339 -18.90 -4.48 -6.51
CA ALA A 339 -18.33 -5.66 -7.12
C ALA A 339 -17.37 -6.37 -6.15
N ILE A 340 -17.15 -7.66 -6.41
CA ILE A 340 -16.19 -8.49 -5.66
C ILE A 340 -15.09 -8.91 -6.62
N TYR A 341 -13.86 -8.48 -6.36
CA TYR A 341 -12.68 -8.98 -7.05
C TYR A 341 -12.15 -10.20 -6.29
N ALA A 342 -11.67 -11.22 -7.01
CA ALA A 342 -11.15 -12.45 -6.42
C ALA A 342 -9.84 -12.84 -7.10
N ASN A 343 -8.76 -12.93 -6.32
CA ASN A 343 -7.47 -13.44 -6.76
C ASN A 343 -7.31 -14.88 -6.25
N PRO A 344 -7.56 -15.91 -7.10
CA PRO A 344 -7.51 -17.30 -6.67
C PRO A 344 -6.07 -17.82 -6.46
N ILE A 345 -5.07 -17.17 -7.05
CA ILE A 345 -3.65 -17.52 -6.92
C ILE A 345 -3.16 -17.17 -5.51
N HIS A 346 -3.45 -15.95 -5.06
CA HIS A 346 -3.07 -15.47 -3.74
C HIS A 346 -4.09 -15.76 -2.65
N GLY A 347 -5.30 -16.16 -3.03
CA GLY A 347 -6.35 -16.59 -2.11
C GLY A 347 -6.98 -15.42 -1.36
N TYR A 348 -7.32 -14.33 -2.05
CA TYR A 348 -7.99 -13.19 -1.44
C TYR A 348 -9.17 -12.67 -2.27
N THR A 349 -10.07 -11.92 -1.64
CA THR A 349 -11.15 -11.17 -2.29
C THR A 349 -11.22 -9.74 -1.76
N LEU A 350 -11.61 -8.79 -2.62
CA LEU A 350 -11.80 -7.38 -2.30
C LEU A 350 -13.23 -6.95 -2.65
N LEU A 351 -13.79 -6.01 -1.87
CA LEU A 351 -14.97 -5.25 -2.26
C LEU A 351 -14.50 -3.96 -2.93
N TYR A 352 -15.12 -3.56 -4.03
CA TYR A 352 -14.82 -2.31 -4.73
C TYR A 352 -16.06 -1.76 -5.46
N PRO A 353 -16.13 -0.46 -5.80
CA PRO A 353 -17.23 0.08 -6.61
C PRO A 353 -17.37 -0.64 -7.94
N GLY A 354 -18.57 -1.14 -8.26
CA GLY A 354 -18.84 -1.90 -9.50
C GLY A 354 -18.85 -1.05 -10.78
N SER A 355 -18.67 0.27 -10.66
CA SER A 355 -18.39 1.20 -11.76
C SER A 355 -16.90 1.30 -12.12
N TRP A 356 -16.00 0.70 -11.33
CA TRP A 356 -14.56 0.68 -11.54
C TRP A 356 -14.13 -0.64 -12.21
N ALA A 357 -12.91 -0.69 -12.73
CA ALA A 357 -12.30 -1.91 -13.27
C ALA A 357 -11.21 -2.42 -12.32
N ALA A 358 -11.11 -3.73 -12.12
CA ALA A 358 -10.09 -4.37 -11.28
C ALA A 358 -9.40 -5.51 -12.06
N GLU A 359 -8.16 -5.27 -12.49
CA GLU A 359 -7.44 -6.14 -13.44
C GLU A 359 -6.02 -6.46 -12.93
N PRO A 360 -5.53 -7.69 -13.07
CA PRO A 360 -4.14 -8.04 -12.74
C PRO A 360 -3.17 -7.41 -13.77
N VAL A 361 -1.99 -6.98 -13.32
CA VAL A 361 -0.92 -6.48 -14.21
C VAL A 361 -0.31 -7.61 -15.05
N ASP A 362 -0.32 -8.84 -14.50
CA ASP A 362 0.11 -10.07 -15.18
C ASP A 362 -0.85 -11.21 -14.82
N ASP A 363 -1.42 -11.84 -15.85
CA ASP A 363 -2.36 -12.96 -15.73
C ASP A 363 -1.78 -14.18 -15.01
N GLN A 364 -0.45 -14.39 -15.09
CA GLN A 364 0.20 -15.62 -14.59
C GLN A 364 0.49 -15.57 -13.09
N SER A 365 1.07 -14.49 -12.60
CA SER A 365 1.43 -14.32 -11.19
C SER A 365 0.36 -13.62 -10.38
N GLN A 366 -0.36 -12.67 -10.99
CA GLN A 366 -1.36 -11.80 -10.34
C GLN A 366 -0.85 -11.21 -9.03
N ASN A 367 0.46 -10.93 -8.94
CA ASN A 367 1.13 -10.38 -7.77
C ASN A 367 0.75 -8.91 -7.54
N GLU A 368 0.36 -8.20 -8.60
CA GLU A 368 -0.14 -6.83 -8.59
C GLU A 368 -1.47 -6.77 -9.36
N VAL A 369 -2.42 -6.01 -8.79
CA VAL A 369 -3.75 -5.76 -9.35
C VAL A 369 -4.00 -4.25 -9.32
N ILE A 370 -4.45 -3.70 -10.44
CA ILE A 370 -4.84 -2.29 -10.56
C ILE A 370 -6.36 -2.19 -10.48
N ILE A 371 -6.85 -1.37 -9.57
CA ILE A 371 -8.24 -0.93 -9.50
C ILE A 371 -8.30 0.49 -10.07
N ALA A 372 -8.72 0.62 -11.32
CA ALA A 372 -8.84 1.89 -12.02
C ALA A 372 -10.15 2.60 -11.62
N THR A 373 -10.06 3.85 -11.19
CA THR A 373 -11.24 4.64 -10.78
C THR A 373 -12.02 5.14 -12.00
N THR A 374 -13.14 5.83 -11.76
CA THR A 374 -13.86 6.61 -12.79
C THR A 374 -13.09 7.84 -13.29
N THR A 375 -11.86 8.09 -12.82
CA THR A 375 -10.97 9.15 -13.33
C THR A 375 -9.68 8.53 -13.84
N ASP A 376 -9.22 8.96 -15.01
CA ASP A 376 -8.04 8.39 -15.70
C ASP A 376 -6.70 8.65 -14.96
N GLU A 377 -6.72 9.39 -13.85
CA GLU A 377 -5.54 9.85 -13.10
C GLU A 377 -5.42 9.26 -11.69
N GLU A 378 -6.48 8.62 -11.17
CA GLU A 378 -6.48 7.99 -9.84
C GLU A 378 -6.74 6.49 -9.97
N TYR A 379 -5.91 5.69 -9.32
CA TYR A 379 -6.06 4.23 -9.25
C TYR A 379 -5.47 3.70 -7.95
N ILE A 380 -5.86 2.46 -7.60
CA ILE A 380 -5.32 1.76 -6.43
C ILE A 380 -4.57 0.54 -6.93
N SER A 381 -3.27 0.44 -6.63
CA SER A 381 -2.54 -0.81 -6.82
C SER A 381 -2.61 -1.67 -5.56
N VAL A 382 -2.74 -2.99 -5.75
CA VAL A 382 -2.79 -3.99 -4.69
C VAL A 382 -1.71 -5.02 -4.95
N THR A 383 -0.69 -5.08 -4.09
CA THR A 383 0.44 -6.02 -4.21
C THR A 383 0.43 -7.09 -3.12
N VAL A 384 1.08 -8.23 -3.39
CA VAL A 384 1.18 -9.36 -2.44
C VAL A 384 2.63 -9.72 -2.15
N ASP A 385 3.02 -9.63 -0.88
CA ASP A 385 4.33 -10.00 -0.38
C ASP A 385 4.26 -11.23 0.54
N GLN A 386 5.34 -12.01 0.58
CA GLN A 386 5.45 -13.16 1.47
C GLN A 386 5.90 -12.72 2.88
N ASN A 387 5.32 -13.32 3.91
CA ASN A 387 5.72 -13.15 5.30
C ASN A 387 5.95 -14.53 5.93
N LEU A 388 6.95 -15.26 5.41
CA LEU A 388 7.21 -16.67 5.73
C LEU A 388 7.54 -16.91 7.20
N ASP A 389 8.22 -15.95 7.84
CA ASP A 389 8.54 -15.97 9.27
C ASP A 389 7.31 -15.65 10.16
N ASN A 390 6.17 -15.33 9.54
CA ASN A 390 4.92 -14.92 10.19
C ASN A 390 5.11 -13.73 11.17
N ALA A 391 6.08 -12.86 10.89
CA ALA A 391 6.42 -11.67 11.67
C ALA A 391 5.18 -10.76 11.85
N SER A 392 5.13 -9.94 12.91
CA SER A 392 4.05 -8.96 13.03
C SER A 392 4.10 -7.97 11.86
N LEU A 393 2.98 -7.32 11.57
CA LEU A 393 2.92 -6.35 10.47
C LEU A 393 3.93 -5.20 10.66
N LEU A 394 4.19 -4.81 11.91
CA LEU A 394 5.17 -3.79 12.25
C LEU A 394 6.61 -4.28 12.09
N ASP A 395 6.94 -5.47 12.61
CA ASP A 395 8.28 -6.05 12.49
C ASP A 395 8.65 -6.29 11.01
N TRP A 396 7.69 -6.79 10.23
CA TRP A 396 7.84 -6.96 8.78
C TRP A 396 8.11 -5.61 8.10
N TYR A 397 7.34 -4.56 8.43
CA TYR A 397 7.54 -3.25 7.83
C TYR A 397 8.91 -2.66 8.18
N GLN A 398 9.35 -2.74 9.44
CA GLN A 398 10.67 -2.27 9.88
C GLN A 398 11.83 -3.02 9.20
N ALA A 399 11.71 -4.33 9.01
CA ALA A 399 12.72 -5.13 8.33
C ALA A 399 12.94 -4.70 6.87
N HIS A 400 11.86 -4.32 6.17
CA HIS A 400 11.90 -3.85 4.78
C HIS A 400 12.20 -2.35 4.66
N ASN A 401 11.90 -1.53 5.68
CA ASN A 401 11.99 -0.07 5.63
C ASN A 401 12.86 0.48 6.78
N GLN A 402 14.14 0.09 6.81
CA GLN A 402 15.08 0.35 7.93
C GLN A 402 15.33 1.83 8.25
N SER A 403 14.90 2.76 7.39
CA SER A 403 15.04 4.22 7.56
C SER A 403 13.71 4.94 7.81
N ALA A 404 12.57 4.24 7.88
CA ALA A 404 11.26 4.85 8.06
C ALA A 404 10.99 5.18 9.54
N SER A 405 10.57 6.42 9.83
CA SER A 405 10.05 6.77 11.16
C SER A 405 8.65 6.18 11.35
N LEU A 406 8.43 5.53 12.49
CA LEU A 406 7.14 4.96 12.85
C LEU A 406 6.22 5.96 13.58
N GLU A 407 6.75 7.09 14.05
CA GLU A 407 6.04 8.03 14.93
C GLU A 407 4.77 8.65 14.31
N THR A 408 4.67 8.61 12.99
CA THR A 408 3.54 9.17 12.21
C THR A 408 2.71 8.10 11.49
N MET A 409 2.98 6.81 11.72
CA MET A 409 2.23 5.71 11.09
C MET A 409 1.00 5.30 11.93
N ARG A 410 -0.15 5.10 11.27
CA ARG A 410 -1.40 4.69 11.93
C ARG A 410 -1.54 3.17 11.92
N VAL A 411 -1.39 2.52 13.07
CA VAL A 411 -1.69 1.09 13.27
C VAL A 411 -3.16 0.91 13.63
N GLN A 412 -3.84 -0.04 12.99
CA GLN A 412 -5.23 -0.39 13.28
C GLN A 412 -5.48 -1.90 13.17
N SER A 413 -6.61 -2.34 13.72
CA SER A 413 -7.12 -3.70 13.54
C SER A 413 -8.59 -3.63 13.12
N PHE A 414 -8.96 -4.35 12.07
CA PHE A 414 -10.33 -4.46 11.60
C PHE A 414 -10.70 -5.93 11.40
N GLN A 415 -11.67 -6.44 12.16
CA GLN A 415 -12.02 -7.86 12.18
C GLN A 415 -10.79 -8.76 12.43
N ASN A 416 -10.41 -9.59 11.46
CA ASN A 416 -9.22 -10.45 11.48
C ASN A 416 -8.05 -9.92 10.62
N LEU A 417 -8.05 -8.63 10.31
CA LEU A 417 -6.94 -7.92 9.67
C LEU A 417 -6.24 -7.01 10.68
N ASP A 418 -4.91 -6.96 10.63
CA ASP A 418 -4.12 -5.82 11.09
C ASP A 418 -3.79 -4.94 9.88
N LEU A 419 -3.80 -3.62 10.08
CA LEU A 419 -3.58 -2.59 9.07
C LEU A 419 -2.50 -1.62 9.58
N LEU A 420 -1.57 -1.25 8.72
CA LEU A 420 -0.50 -0.30 9.00
C LEU A 420 -0.50 0.74 7.88
N TRP A 421 -0.93 1.95 8.22
CA TRP A 421 -1.02 3.09 7.32
C TRP A 421 0.27 3.92 7.37
N THR A 422 0.76 4.33 6.20
CA THR A 422 1.82 5.35 6.08
C THR A 422 1.31 6.72 6.54
N ALA A 423 2.25 7.62 6.87
CA ALA A 423 1.96 8.96 7.37
C ALA A 423 1.20 9.86 6.38
N ASP A 424 1.32 9.58 5.08
CA ASP A 424 0.58 10.24 4.00
C ASP A 424 -0.80 9.61 3.74
N GLU A 425 -1.20 8.59 4.52
CA GLU A 425 -2.43 7.80 4.35
C GLU A 425 -2.67 7.21 2.95
N LYS A 426 -1.70 7.29 2.03
CA LYS A 426 -1.80 6.76 0.65
C LYS A 426 -1.37 5.30 0.53
N THR A 427 -0.70 4.73 1.53
CA THR A 427 -0.35 3.30 1.54
C THR A 427 -0.85 2.64 2.82
N VAL A 428 -1.45 1.45 2.68
CA VAL A 428 -1.81 0.59 3.81
C VAL A 428 -1.31 -0.83 3.57
N PHE A 429 -0.46 -1.30 4.47
CA PHE A 429 -0.03 -2.69 4.54
C PHE A 429 -1.04 -3.46 5.39
N THR A 430 -1.41 -4.67 4.99
CA THR A 430 -2.37 -5.49 5.74
C THR A 430 -1.84 -6.89 5.99
N LYS A 431 -2.16 -7.46 7.16
CA LYS A 431 -1.90 -8.86 7.51
C LYS A 431 -3.17 -9.50 8.06
N ALA A 432 -3.57 -10.64 7.49
CA ALA A 432 -4.66 -11.44 8.03
C ALA A 432 -4.15 -12.37 9.15
N VAL A 433 -4.92 -12.50 10.24
CA VAL A 433 -4.54 -13.33 11.40
C VAL A 433 -4.34 -14.78 10.97
N GLY A 434 -3.16 -15.34 11.25
CA GLY A 434 -2.80 -16.71 10.88
C GLY A 434 -2.36 -16.92 9.42
N VAL A 435 -2.23 -15.85 8.62
CA VAL A 435 -1.76 -15.92 7.23
C VAL A 435 -0.35 -15.33 7.09
N ALA A 436 0.54 -16.09 6.45
CA ALA A 436 1.94 -15.75 6.19
C ALA A 436 2.13 -14.86 4.94
N LYS A 437 1.27 -13.86 4.75
CA LYS A 437 1.30 -12.91 3.61
C LYS A 437 1.03 -11.49 4.09
N ILE A 438 1.64 -10.52 3.43
CA ILE A 438 1.22 -9.11 3.48
C ILE A 438 0.50 -8.80 2.17
N ILE A 439 -0.61 -8.08 2.26
CA ILE A 439 -1.28 -7.49 1.09
C ILE A 439 -1.25 -5.98 1.27
N SER A 440 -0.63 -5.29 0.34
CA SER A 440 -0.37 -3.86 0.40
C SER A 440 -1.26 -3.14 -0.61
N PHE A 441 -1.88 -2.04 -0.20
CA PHE A 441 -2.70 -1.19 -1.05
C PHE A 441 -2.04 0.18 -1.15
N LYS A 442 -1.90 0.72 -2.36
CA LYS A 442 -1.34 2.05 -2.60
C LYS A 442 -2.31 2.87 -3.45
N TYR A 443 -2.64 4.06 -2.99
CA TYR A 443 -3.44 5.06 -3.71
C TYR A 443 -2.51 5.92 -4.57
N GLU A 444 -2.62 5.76 -5.88
CA GLU A 444 -1.87 6.55 -6.85
C GLU A 444 -2.77 7.68 -7.36
N SER A 445 -2.31 8.92 -7.17
CA SER A 445 -3.10 10.13 -7.43
C SER A 445 -2.48 11.09 -8.44
N GLY A 446 -1.40 10.67 -9.10
CA GLY A 446 -0.53 11.56 -9.87
C GLY A 446 -0.17 12.81 -9.08
N ASN A 447 -0.43 13.98 -9.67
CA ASN A 447 -0.14 15.29 -9.08
C ASN A 447 -1.31 15.90 -8.25
N LYS A 448 -2.43 15.18 -8.07
CA LYS A 448 -3.59 15.71 -7.34
C LYS A 448 -3.26 15.93 -5.86
N GLN A 449 -3.63 17.13 -5.37
CA GLN A 449 -3.49 17.52 -3.96
C GLN A 449 -4.71 17.10 -3.13
N LYS A 450 -5.92 17.26 -3.70
CA LYS A 450 -7.17 16.68 -3.18
C LYS A 450 -7.38 15.28 -3.73
N LEU A 451 -7.63 14.30 -2.85
CA LEU A 451 -7.93 12.92 -3.22
C LEU A 451 -9.44 12.69 -3.24
N ASN A 452 -9.96 12.10 -4.32
CA ASN A 452 -11.40 11.95 -4.50
C ASN A 452 -12.01 10.73 -3.80
N PHE A 453 -11.22 9.69 -3.51
CA PHE A 453 -11.76 8.37 -3.14
C PHE A 453 -11.10 7.78 -1.87
N LEU A 454 -10.73 8.62 -0.91
CA LEU A 454 -9.95 8.19 0.26
C LEU A 454 -10.76 7.33 1.24
N THR A 455 -12.07 7.56 1.39
CA THR A 455 -12.95 6.71 2.22
C THR A 455 -13.18 5.36 1.55
N THR A 456 -13.32 5.34 0.23
CA THR A 456 -13.44 4.15 -0.62
C THR A 456 -12.16 3.32 -0.64
N PHE A 457 -10.98 3.96 -0.64
CA PHE A 457 -9.70 3.28 -0.47
C PHE A 457 -9.60 2.56 0.87
N GLU A 458 -9.99 3.23 1.97
CA GLU A 458 -10.04 2.60 3.29
C GLU A 458 -11.12 1.49 3.37
N MET A 459 -12.26 1.65 2.69
CA MET A 459 -13.27 0.60 2.53
C MET A 459 -12.70 -0.63 1.81
N ILE A 460 -12.01 -0.46 0.67
CA ILE A 460 -11.38 -1.56 -0.09
C ILE A 460 -10.41 -2.35 0.78
N ALA A 461 -9.52 -1.65 1.51
CA ALA A 461 -8.54 -2.28 2.40
C ALA A 461 -9.21 -3.03 3.59
N ARG A 462 -10.27 -2.46 4.19
CA ARG A 462 -11.08 -3.12 5.24
C ARG A 462 -11.95 -4.27 4.70
N GLY A 463 -12.32 -4.19 3.42
CA GLY A 463 -13.11 -5.16 2.68
C GLY A 463 -12.35 -6.46 2.35
N LEU A 464 -11.01 -6.43 2.42
CA LEU A 464 -10.14 -7.58 2.18
C LEU A 464 -10.56 -8.83 2.98
N ARG A 465 -10.69 -9.97 2.30
CA ARG A 465 -10.80 -11.29 2.92
C ARG A 465 -9.72 -12.19 2.36
N VAL A 466 -9.07 -12.96 3.22
CA VAL A 466 -7.96 -13.85 2.85
C VAL A 466 -8.29 -15.28 3.26
N GLU A 467 -8.05 -16.23 2.35
CA GLU A 467 -8.26 -17.66 2.57
C GLU A 467 -7.32 -18.16 3.69
N GLY A 468 -7.86 -19.01 4.57
CA GLY A 468 -7.13 -19.50 5.75
C GLY A 468 -7.02 -18.50 6.91
N ALA A 469 -7.49 -17.25 6.75
CA ALA A 469 -7.48 -16.26 7.84
C ALA A 469 -8.32 -16.73 9.04
N GLN A 470 -7.68 -16.82 10.19
CA GLN A 470 -8.32 -17.25 11.43
C GLN A 470 -9.18 -16.11 12.01
N LYS A 471 -10.12 -16.47 12.88
CA LYS A 471 -10.76 -15.45 13.73
C LYS A 471 -9.72 -14.92 14.71
N ARG A 472 -9.67 -13.60 14.92
CA ARG A 472 -8.86 -12.99 15.98
C ARG A 472 -9.32 -13.57 17.32
N ASN A 473 -8.41 -14.24 18.03
CA ASN A 473 -8.74 -14.92 19.27
C ASN A 473 -9.12 -13.89 20.35
N THR A 474 -10.39 -13.85 20.73
CA THR A 474 -10.92 -12.86 21.67
C THR A 474 -10.29 -12.99 23.07
N GLN A 475 -9.76 -14.17 23.43
CA GLN A 475 -9.05 -14.36 24.69
C GLN A 475 -7.76 -13.53 24.78
N ASP A 476 -7.01 -13.34 23.69
CA ASP A 476 -5.72 -12.64 23.75
C ASP A 476 -5.90 -11.11 23.90
N ILE A 477 -7.00 -10.58 23.36
CA ILE A 477 -7.35 -9.15 23.50
C ILE A 477 -7.91 -8.85 24.90
N VAL A 478 -8.80 -9.73 25.41
CA VAL A 478 -9.30 -9.64 26.79
C VAL A 478 -8.17 -9.88 27.78
N SER A 479 -7.19 -10.76 27.48
CA SER A 479 -5.99 -10.91 28.31
C SER A 479 -5.25 -9.59 28.41
N ARG A 480 -4.87 -8.94 27.29
CA ARG A 480 -4.13 -7.66 27.32
C ARG A 480 -4.79 -6.58 28.18
N ASP A 481 -6.09 -6.35 28.02
CA ASP A 481 -6.81 -5.36 28.84
C ASP A 481 -7.01 -5.82 30.30
N THR A 482 -7.10 -7.14 30.56
CA THR A 482 -7.08 -7.69 31.92
C THR A 482 -5.71 -7.53 32.58
N ASP A 483 -4.63 -7.84 31.87
CA ASP A 483 -3.23 -7.73 32.31
C ASP A 483 -2.85 -6.27 32.61
N ARG A 484 -3.39 -5.32 31.83
CA ARG A 484 -3.33 -3.88 32.13
C ARG A 484 -4.05 -3.54 33.43
N ILE A 485 -5.30 -3.97 33.61
CA ILE A 485 -6.07 -3.72 34.85
C ILE A 485 -5.40 -4.36 36.08
N GLU A 486 -4.82 -5.55 35.94
CA GLU A 486 -4.02 -6.16 37.01
C GLU A 486 -2.74 -5.37 37.32
N SER A 487 -2.06 -4.87 36.29
CA SER A 487 -0.84 -4.05 36.44
C SER A 487 -1.17 -2.72 37.13
N VAL A 488 -2.27 -2.08 36.75
CA VAL A 488 -2.82 -0.89 37.42
C VAL A 488 -3.09 -1.18 38.90
N LYS A 489 -3.81 -2.27 39.21
CA LYS A 489 -4.09 -2.64 40.61
C LYS A 489 -2.82 -2.91 41.42
N LYS A 490 -1.80 -3.54 40.84
CA LYS A 490 -0.47 -3.73 41.48
C LYS A 490 0.20 -2.39 41.78
N VAL A 491 0.11 -1.40 40.88
CA VAL A 491 0.58 -0.03 41.11
C VAL A 491 -0.21 0.65 42.23
N GLN A 492 -1.55 0.58 42.23
CA GLN A 492 -2.39 1.16 43.29
C GLN A 492 -2.03 0.59 44.67
N THR A 493 -1.91 -0.75 44.80
CA THR A 493 -1.50 -1.40 46.05
C THR A 493 -0.10 -0.95 46.51
N ALA A 494 0.86 -0.81 45.59
CA ALA A 494 2.19 -0.31 45.93
C ALA A 494 2.17 1.17 46.38
N LEU A 495 1.35 2.01 45.76
CA LEU A 495 1.15 3.41 46.15
C LEU A 495 0.48 3.53 47.53
N GLU A 496 -0.51 2.71 47.83
CA GLU A 496 -1.15 2.64 49.17
C GLU A 496 -0.16 2.21 50.25
N LEU A 497 0.64 1.15 50.02
CA LEU A 497 1.67 0.70 50.95
C LEU A 497 2.74 1.79 51.17
N TYR A 498 3.17 2.44 50.09
CA TYR A 498 4.10 3.56 50.16
C TYR A 498 3.53 4.74 50.97
N TYR A 499 2.24 5.09 50.76
CA TYR A 499 1.56 6.15 51.49
C TYR A 499 1.45 5.85 52.98
N ASN A 500 1.16 4.60 53.35
CA ASN A 500 1.07 4.19 54.75
C ASN A 500 2.40 4.33 55.51
N ASP A 501 3.53 4.07 54.84
CA ASP A 501 4.86 4.15 55.45
C ASP A 501 5.47 5.57 55.43
N ASN A 502 5.12 6.41 54.44
CA ASN A 502 5.72 7.75 54.24
C ASN A 502 4.74 8.92 54.45
N ASN A 503 3.45 8.67 54.69
CA ASN A 503 2.38 9.67 54.86
C ASN A 503 2.29 10.69 53.69
N SER A 504 2.59 10.24 52.48
CA SER A 504 2.50 10.97 51.21
C SER A 504 2.57 9.96 50.06
N TYR A 505 2.01 10.28 48.89
CA TYR A 505 2.36 9.60 47.65
C TYR A 505 3.74 10.05 47.13
N PRO A 506 4.45 9.22 46.34
CA PRO A 506 5.78 9.56 45.81
C PRO A 506 5.66 10.59 44.69
N LEU A 507 6.72 11.35 44.40
CA LEU A 507 6.68 12.38 43.36
C LEU A 507 6.62 11.76 41.95
N GLY A 508 6.05 12.49 40.99
CA GLY A 508 6.02 12.09 39.58
C GLY A 508 7.13 12.77 38.77
N ASP A 509 7.70 12.07 37.80
CA ASP A 509 8.50 12.68 36.74
C ASP A 509 7.56 13.21 35.66
N ALA A 510 7.33 14.52 35.64
CA ALA A 510 6.48 15.18 34.64
C ALA A 510 7.02 15.04 33.20
N SER A 511 8.28 14.67 32.99
CA SER A 511 8.89 14.47 31.67
C SER A 511 8.79 13.02 31.16
N GLN A 512 8.72 12.03 32.06
CA GLN A 512 8.65 10.60 31.74
C GLN A 512 7.31 9.94 32.07
N GLY A 513 6.46 10.58 32.88
CA GLY A 513 5.20 10.01 33.38
C GLY A 513 5.40 8.88 34.41
N THR A 514 6.58 8.78 35.02
CA THR A 514 6.97 7.70 35.93
C THR A 514 7.02 8.16 37.39
N VAL A 515 7.19 7.23 38.33
CA VAL A 515 7.36 7.54 39.76
C VAL A 515 8.84 7.83 40.07
N LEU A 516 9.09 8.96 40.74
CA LEU A 516 10.39 9.30 41.33
C LEU A 516 10.40 8.89 42.81
N SER A 517 11.44 8.15 43.22
CA SER A 517 11.74 7.89 44.63
C SER A 517 12.71 8.95 45.18
N GLY A 518 12.30 9.71 46.19
CA GLY A 518 13.15 10.65 46.92
C GLY A 518 13.94 10.04 48.09
N ASP A 519 14.46 10.92 48.95
CA ASP A 519 15.14 10.58 50.23
C ASP A 519 14.14 10.08 51.29
N GLU A 520 13.48 8.97 50.99
CA GLU A 520 12.30 8.44 51.69
C GLU A 520 12.67 7.33 52.69
N VAL A 521 11.79 7.03 53.67
CA VAL A 521 12.06 6.00 54.69
C VAL A 521 12.21 4.61 54.06
N LYS A 522 11.44 4.36 52.98
CA LYS A 522 11.68 3.29 52.02
C LYS A 522 11.35 3.80 50.62
N PRO A 523 12.26 3.69 49.64
CA PRO A 523 12.00 4.15 48.27
C PRO A 523 10.89 3.31 47.63
N PHE A 524 10.12 3.91 46.72
CA PHE A 524 8.99 3.27 46.03
C PHE A 524 9.32 1.90 45.38
N SER A 525 10.55 1.74 44.88
CA SER A 525 11.07 0.47 44.33
C SER A 525 11.06 -0.71 45.30
N SER A 526 10.93 -0.46 46.62
CA SER A 526 10.75 -1.50 47.64
C SER A 526 9.37 -2.15 47.61
N TYR A 527 8.37 -1.45 47.08
CA TYR A 527 6.97 -1.90 46.97
C TYR A 527 6.63 -2.36 45.54
N LEU A 528 7.22 -1.70 44.54
CA LEU A 528 7.09 -2.07 43.13
C LEU A 528 8.48 -2.11 42.46
N PRO A 529 9.16 -3.28 42.43
CA PRO A 529 10.52 -3.40 41.92
C PRO A 529 10.70 -3.05 40.43
N GLN A 530 9.64 -3.18 39.64
CA GLN A 530 9.60 -2.82 38.22
C GLN A 530 8.26 -2.16 37.91
N PHE A 531 8.31 -0.97 37.32
CA PHE A 531 7.12 -0.29 36.82
C PHE A 531 6.55 -1.04 35.60
N PRO A 532 5.23 -1.25 35.50
CA PRO A 532 4.66 -1.93 34.35
C PRO A 532 4.91 -1.13 33.07
N GLN A 533 5.23 -1.83 31.98
CA GLN A 533 5.32 -1.24 30.64
C GLN A 533 3.99 -1.48 29.91
N ALA A 534 3.54 -0.48 29.16
CA ALA A 534 2.34 -0.62 28.35
C ALA A 534 2.61 -1.63 27.21
N PRO A 535 1.68 -2.57 26.92
CA PRO A 535 1.85 -3.53 25.83
C PRO A 535 2.09 -2.83 24.48
N THR A 536 3.09 -3.28 23.74
CA THR A 536 3.39 -2.84 22.37
C THR A 536 3.02 -3.94 21.36
N PRO A 537 2.52 -3.58 20.15
CA PRO A 537 2.05 -2.26 19.75
C PRO A 537 0.78 -1.83 20.51
N ALA A 538 0.44 -0.55 20.40
CA ALA A 538 -0.84 -0.02 20.86
C ALA A 538 -2.01 -0.73 20.17
N ASP A 539 -3.13 -0.87 20.88
CA ASP A 539 -4.36 -1.51 20.41
C ASP A 539 -5.57 -0.58 20.54
N GLY A 540 -6.57 -0.80 19.67
CA GLY A 540 -7.83 -0.08 19.67
C GLY A 540 -7.68 1.45 19.70
N ALA A 541 -8.35 2.11 20.64
CA ALA A 541 -8.37 3.57 20.74
C ALA A 541 -7.08 4.19 21.33
N CYS A 542 -6.05 3.40 21.65
CA CYS A 542 -4.99 3.86 22.53
C CYS A 542 -3.90 4.70 21.88
N GLY A 543 -3.51 4.47 20.62
CA GLY A 543 -2.54 5.30 19.88
C GLY A 543 -1.37 5.83 20.74
N ASP A 544 -1.13 7.14 20.70
CA ASP A 544 -0.08 7.85 21.48
C ASP A 544 -0.34 7.86 23.00
N LYS A 545 -1.57 7.53 23.41
CA LYS A 545 -2.04 7.42 24.80
C LYS A 545 -1.87 6.00 25.35
N ASN A 546 -1.25 5.08 24.60
CA ASN A 546 -0.85 3.75 25.05
C ASN A 546 0.39 3.79 25.99
N ARG A 547 0.41 4.71 26.94
CA ARG A 547 1.49 4.85 27.93
C ARG A 547 0.87 4.96 29.31
N PHE A 548 1.48 4.27 30.28
CA PHE A 548 1.21 4.52 31.68
C PHE A 548 1.77 5.89 32.06
N GLN A 549 0.96 6.72 32.72
CA GLN A 549 1.37 8.05 33.19
C GLN A 549 0.93 8.26 34.63
N TYR A 550 1.88 8.65 35.50
CA TYR A 550 1.66 8.88 36.92
C TYR A 550 1.82 10.37 37.27
N ARG A 551 0.92 10.90 38.10
CA ARG A 551 0.98 12.25 38.67
C ARG A 551 0.61 12.22 40.15
N ALA A 552 1.41 12.87 40.98
CA ALA A 552 1.16 13.05 42.40
C ALA A 552 0.50 14.40 42.67
N LEU A 553 -0.56 14.44 43.47
CA LEU A 553 -1.37 15.63 43.68
C LEU A 553 -1.52 16.00 45.17
N ASP A 554 -1.60 17.30 45.45
CA ASP A 554 -2.00 17.82 46.77
C ASP A 554 -3.52 17.70 46.99
N SER A 555 -3.98 18.08 48.19
CA SER A 555 -5.40 18.09 48.56
C SER A 555 -6.26 19.09 47.76
N SER A 556 -5.63 20.00 47.00
CA SER A 556 -6.26 20.94 46.07
C SER A 556 -6.17 20.50 44.60
N ARG A 557 -5.76 19.24 44.35
CA ARG A 557 -5.51 18.64 43.02
C ARG A 557 -4.46 19.39 42.18
N LYS A 558 -3.49 20.04 42.82
CA LYS A 558 -2.31 20.60 42.14
C LYS A 558 -1.17 19.59 42.20
N GLU A 559 -0.37 19.57 41.13
CA GLU A 559 0.73 18.64 41.00
C GLU A 559 1.87 18.94 41.99
N CYS A 560 2.31 17.91 42.70
CA CYS A 560 3.40 17.99 43.65
C CYS A 560 4.75 18.16 42.93
N THR A 561 5.42 19.29 43.15
CA THR A 561 6.73 19.60 42.55
C THR A 561 7.90 19.62 43.54
N ALA A 562 7.64 19.35 44.82
CA ALA A 562 8.64 19.29 45.89
C ALA A 562 8.16 18.38 47.02
N THR A 563 9.04 18.05 47.97
CA THR A 563 8.71 17.25 49.17
C THR A 563 7.66 17.96 50.04
N GLY A 564 6.44 17.45 49.97
CA GLY A 564 5.25 17.88 50.70
C GLY A 564 4.22 16.76 50.71
N SER A 565 3.12 16.90 51.46
CA SER A 565 2.12 15.82 51.60
C SER A 565 1.22 15.70 50.37
N CYS A 566 1.65 14.88 49.41
CA CYS A 566 0.82 14.49 48.27
C CYS A 566 -0.27 13.55 48.76
N ALA A 567 -1.50 14.08 48.83
CA ALA A 567 -2.67 13.41 49.39
C ALA A 567 -3.42 12.54 48.37
N LEU A 568 -3.15 12.73 47.07
CA LEU A 568 -3.85 12.08 45.96
C LEU A 568 -2.84 11.67 44.87
N TYR A 569 -3.28 10.78 43.97
CA TYR A 569 -2.58 10.49 42.72
C TYR A 569 -3.58 10.32 41.56
N GLU A 570 -3.09 10.52 40.34
CA GLU A 570 -3.72 10.10 39.09
C GLU A 570 -2.75 9.17 38.37
N PHE A 571 -3.24 7.98 37.99
CA PHE A 571 -2.49 7.03 37.17
C PHE A 571 -3.27 6.68 35.92
N SER A 572 -2.93 7.35 34.82
CA SER A 572 -3.59 7.21 33.53
C SER A 572 -3.06 6.01 32.75
N PHE A 573 -3.99 5.29 32.12
CA PHE A 573 -3.71 4.17 31.22
C PHE A 573 -4.79 4.12 30.13
N CYS A 574 -4.64 3.23 29.15
CA CYS A 574 -5.65 3.05 28.11
C CYS A 574 -5.95 1.57 27.87
N LEU A 575 -7.23 1.27 27.65
CA LEU A 575 -7.74 -0.04 27.26
C LEU A 575 -8.08 -0.05 25.77
N GLY A 576 -7.63 -1.09 25.07
CA GLY A 576 -7.77 -1.18 23.61
C GLY A 576 -9.21 -1.45 23.17
N VAL A 577 -9.81 -2.52 23.71
CA VAL A 577 -11.20 -2.92 23.41
C VAL A 577 -12.12 -2.82 24.63
N GLY A 578 -11.54 -2.65 25.82
CA GLY A 578 -12.28 -2.63 27.08
C GLY A 578 -12.64 -4.04 27.56
N ILE A 579 -13.16 -4.10 28.78
CA ILE A 579 -13.69 -5.33 29.40
C ILE A 579 -15.10 -5.06 29.93
N VAL A 580 -15.82 -6.08 30.39
CA VAL A 580 -17.24 -5.97 30.78
C VAL A 580 -17.52 -4.84 31.82
N SER A 581 -16.52 -4.44 32.60
CA SER A 581 -16.61 -3.34 33.58
C SER A 581 -16.01 -1.99 33.15
N PHE A 582 -15.27 -1.92 32.04
CA PHE A 582 -14.54 -0.71 31.61
C PHE A 582 -14.55 -0.59 30.09
N THR A 583 -14.97 0.57 29.58
CA THR A 583 -15.02 0.86 28.14
C THR A 583 -13.63 0.88 27.49
N PRO A 584 -13.51 0.72 26.17
CA PRO A 584 -12.28 1.08 25.46
C PRO A 584 -11.99 2.58 25.60
N GLY A 585 -10.71 2.95 25.66
CA GLY A 585 -10.26 4.33 25.82
C GLY A 585 -9.39 4.57 27.05
N VAL A 586 -9.15 5.85 27.35
CA VAL A 586 -8.30 6.29 28.48
C VAL A 586 -9.08 6.22 29.79
N HIS A 587 -8.45 5.61 30.79
CA HIS A 587 -8.94 5.48 32.16
C HIS A 587 -7.94 6.07 33.14
N ILE A 588 -8.42 6.49 34.32
CA ILE A 588 -7.58 7.07 35.38
C ILE A 588 -7.81 6.32 36.68
N ALA A 589 -6.76 5.69 37.20
CA ALA A 589 -6.74 5.12 38.54
C ALA A 589 -6.37 6.17 39.58
N THR A 590 -7.08 6.16 40.71
CA THR A 590 -6.98 7.09 41.83
C THR A 590 -7.07 6.31 43.15
N PRO A 591 -6.82 6.92 44.33
CA PRO A 591 -7.06 6.25 45.62
C PRO A 591 -8.50 5.72 45.81
N ASP A 592 -9.49 6.34 45.16
CA ASP A 592 -10.90 5.96 45.26
C ASP A 592 -11.31 4.85 44.27
N GLY A 593 -10.43 4.48 43.33
CA GLY A 593 -10.67 3.46 42.32
C GLY A 593 -10.28 3.87 40.90
N ILE A 594 -10.73 3.07 39.92
CA ILE A 594 -10.53 3.31 38.49
C ILE A 594 -11.76 4.00 37.92
N LEU A 595 -11.53 5.11 37.21
CA LEU A 595 -12.52 5.95 36.52
C LEU A 595 -12.40 5.76 35.00
#